data_AF-A0A1E3BHZ0-F1
#
_entry.id   AF-A0A1E3BHZ0-F1
#
_cell.length_a   1.000
_cell.length_b   1.000
_cell.length_c   1.000
_cell.angle_alpha   90.00
_cell.angle_beta   90.00
_cell.angle_gamma   90.00
#
_symmetry.space_group_name_H-M   'P 1'
#
loop_
_entity.id
_entity.type
_entity.pdbx_description
1 polymer ?
#
loop_
_entity_poly.entity_id
_entity_poly.type
_entity_poly.pdbx_seq_one_letter_code
_entity_poly.pdbx_strand_id
1 'polypeptide(L)'
;MAFMNQAGIANEPSLLGPYNPVETDARAREHFPSSGGLMVKDEAPNNFGVSDIIVHEYRTTAAGTLFRHVFLIVQCKRVLYESRDLVWREAEIKLEGYLRATHQNTRLPNTTPVYGAVAVGRKICFYTYNPTSKMIRGWRPSAHHSFDLGSAGDPRLIENALRFILLNH
;
A
#
# COMPACT_ATOMS: atom_id res chain seq x y z
N MET A 1 -2.45 -63.17 7.94
CA MET A 1 -1.17 -62.99 8.65
C MET A 1 -0.24 -62.21 7.74
N ALA A 2 0.33 -61.13 8.28
CA ALA A 2 1.50 -60.36 7.84
C ALA A 2 1.68 -60.02 6.34
N PHE A 3 1.42 -58.75 6.00
CA PHE A 3 2.26 -58.01 5.04
C PHE A 3 2.79 -56.76 5.75
N MET A 4 4.07 -56.80 6.10
CA MET A 4 4.89 -55.62 6.41
C MET A 4 5.64 -55.27 5.12
N ASN A 5 5.48 -54.05 4.64
CA ASN A 5 6.45 -53.44 3.74
C ASN A 5 6.60 -51.96 4.10
N GLN A 6 7.81 -51.63 4.58
CA GLN A 6 8.32 -50.27 4.73
C GLN A 6 9.02 -49.88 3.42
N ALA A 7 8.72 -48.69 2.91
CA ALA A 7 9.54 -47.81 2.06
C ALA A 7 8.57 -46.80 1.43
N GLY A 8 8.80 -45.49 1.35
CA GLY A 8 9.87 -44.62 1.77
C GLY A 8 9.31 -43.20 1.64
N ILE A 9 9.74 -42.30 2.52
CA ILE A 9 9.30 -40.90 2.51
C ILE A 9 10.01 -40.24 1.32
N ALA A 10 9.26 -39.95 0.26
CA ALA A 10 9.73 -39.11 -0.82
C ALA A 10 9.78 -37.66 -0.31
N ASN A 11 11.00 -37.13 -0.14
CA ASN A 11 11.24 -35.71 0.02
C ASN A 11 10.78 -35.00 -1.25
N GLU A 12 9.72 -34.19 -1.15
CA GLU A 12 9.42 -33.20 -2.19
C GLU A 12 10.52 -32.12 -2.20
N PRO A 13 11.06 -31.77 -3.37
CA PRO A 13 11.99 -30.66 -3.48
C PRO A 13 11.25 -29.33 -3.30
N SER A 14 11.64 -28.58 -2.27
CA SER A 14 11.25 -27.19 -2.04
C SER A 14 11.54 -26.33 -3.29
N LEU A 15 10.52 -26.06 -4.10
CA LEU A 15 10.56 -25.13 -5.24
C LEU A 15 10.49 -23.65 -4.80
N LEU A 16 11.21 -23.30 -3.73
CA LEU A 16 11.45 -21.91 -3.35
C LEU A 16 12.96 -21.68 -3.42
N GLY A 17 13.43 -21.40 -4.63
CA GLY A 17 14.73 -20.76 -4.81
C GLY A 17 14.76 -19.42 -4.06
N PRO A 18 15.96 -18.90 -3.74
CA PRO A 18 16.09 -17.63 -3.04
C PRO A 18 15.43 -16.52 -3.87
N TYR A 19 14.47 -15.83 -3.25
CA TYR A 19 13.83 -14.64 -3.82
C TYR A 19 14.92 -13.61 -4.11
N ASN A 20 15.20 -13.41 -5.40
CA ASN A 20 16.22 -12.49 -5.88
C ASN A 20 15.51 -11.20 -6.32
N PRO A 21 15.55 -10.11 -5.52
CA PRO A 21 14.72 -8.91 -5.76
C PRO A 21 15.18 -8.05 -6.95
N VAL A 22 16.06 -8.56 -7.81
CA VAL A 22 16.74 -7.79 -8.86
C VAL A 22 16.05 -7.89 -10.23
N GLU A 23 15.22 -8.91 -10.49
CA GLU A 23 14.76 -9.21 -11.85
C GLU A 23 13.35 -8.72 -12.23
N THR A 24 12.59 -8.10 -11.33
CA THR A 24 11.24 -7.58 -11.67
C THR A 24 11.18 -6.09 -12.03
N ASP A 25 12.30 -5.36 -11.99
CA ASP A 25 12.33 -3.88 -12.18
C ASP A 25 12.73 -3.44 -13.60
N ALA A 26 12.61 -4.32 -14.61
CA ALA A 26 13.02 -4.00 -15.99
C ALA A 26 12.03 -3.10 -16.75
N ARG A 27 10.80 -2.92 -16.24
CA ARG A 27 9.78 -2.04 -16.85
C ARG A 27 9.70 -0.64 -16.26
N ALA A 28 10.44 -0.32 -15.21
CA ALA A 28 10.43 1.00 -14.56
C ALA A 28 11.57 1.94 -15.04
N ARG A 29 12.02 1.80 -16.29
CA ARG A 29 13.02 2.70 -16.92
C ARG A 29 12.39 4.00 -17.47
N GLU A 30 11.40 4.54 -16.78
CA GLU A 30 10.92 5.89 -17.06
C GLU A 30 11.83 6.89 -16.34
N HIS A 31 12.22 7.95 -17.05
CA HIS A 31 13.12 9.01 -16.56
C HIS A 31 12.68 9.52 -15.18
N PHE A 32 13.50 9.30 -14.16
CA PHE A 32 13.28 9.86 -12.83
C PHE A 32 13.73 11.33 -12.81
N PRO A 33 12.90 12.27 -12.29
CA PRO A 33 13.34 13.64 -12.05
C PRO A 33 14.45 13.69 -11.01
N SER A 34 15.47 14.51 -11.26
CA SER A 34 16.65 14.71 -10.42
C SER A 34 16.36 15.43 -9.09
N SER A 35 15.12 15.85 -8.86
CA SER A 35 14.68 16.60 -7.68
C SER A 35 13.26 16.18 -7.26
N GLY A 36 13.16 15.04 -6.56
CA GLY A 36 11.91 14.56 -5.96
C GLY A 36 10.85 14.08 -6.97
N GLY A 37 10.01 13.14 -6.53
CA GLY A 37 8.96 12.58 -7.41
C GLY A 37 8.18 11.45 -6.78
N LEU A 38 7.03 11.15 -7.38
CA LEU A 38 6.17 10.02 -7.01
C LEU A 38 6.34 8.89 -8.01
N MET A 39 6.37 7.66 -7.49
CA MET A 39 6.36 6.44 -8.29
C MET A 39 5.20 5.56 -7.83
N VAL A 40 4.33 5.21 -8.76
CA VAL A 40 3.21 4.30 -8.50
C VAL A 40 3.63 2.88 -8.89
N LYS A 41 3.39 1.92 -8.01
CA LYS A 41 3.57 0.50 -8.27
C LYS A 41 2.23 -0.21 -8.05
N ASP A 42 1.81 -0.96 -9.06
CA ASP A 42 0.70 -1.90 -8.94
C ASP A 42 1.18 -3.17 -8.21
N GLU A 43 0.31 -3.76 -7.40
CA GLU A 43 0.52 -5.07 -6.77
C GLU A 43 1.87 -5.24 -6.05
N ALA A 44 1.97 -4.69 -4.84
CA ALA A 44 3.16 -4.87 -4.01
C ALA A 44 2.94 -5.98 -2.96
N PRO A 45 3.71 -7.08 -3.00
CA PRO A 45 3.65 -8.08 -1.95
C PRO A 45 4.20 -7.51 -0.64
N ASN A 46 3.50 -7.79 0.45
CA ASN A 46 3.92 -7.53 1.80
C ASN A 46 3.57 -8.73 2.71
N ASN A 47 4.01 -8.68 3.96
CA ASN A 47 3.81 -9.77 4.93
C ASN A 47 2.34 -10.07 5.25
N PHE A 48 1.39 -9.25 4.77
CA PHE A 48 -0.06 -9.38 4.95
C PHE A 48 -0.81 -9.58 3.63
N GLY A 49 -0.11 -9.82 2.51
CA GLY A 49 -0.70 -10.06 1.19
C GLY A 49 -0.22 -9.06 0.13
N VAL A 50 -0.99 -8.92 -0.96
CA VAL A 50 -0.68 -8.00 -2.05
C VAL A 50 -1.58 -6.77 -1.93
N SER A 51 -0.99 -5.59 -1.75
CA SER A 51 -1.73 -4.33 -1.83
C SER A 51 -1.95 -3.96 -3.29
N ASP A 52 -3.13 -3.42 -3.63
CA ASP A 52 -3.46 -3.13 -5.03
C ASP A 52 -2.56 -2.03 -5.62
N ILE A 53 -2.34 -0.93 -4.87
CA ILE A 53 -1.49 0.18 -5.32
C ILE A 53 -0.61 0.67 -4.17
N ILE A 54 0.68 0.89 -4.44
CA ILE A 54 1.60 1.61 -3.56
C ILE A 54 2.20 2.81 -4.28
N VAL A 55 2.20 3.95 -3.61
CA VAL A 55 2.89 5.15 -4.05
C VAL A 55 4.14 5.34 -3.20
N HIS A 56 5.29 5.39 -3.86
CA HIS A 56 6.55 5.76 -3.28
C HIS A 56 6.85 7.22 -3.55
N GLU A 57 7.39 7.91 -2.55
CA GLU A 57 7.95 9.24 -2.70
C GLU A 57 9.47 9.18 -2.60
N TYR A 58 10.12 9.82 -3.56
CA TYR A 58 11.55 10.07 -3.54
C TYR A 58 11.79 11.48 -3.01
N ARG A 59 12.60 11.59 -1.95
CA ARG A 59 12.98 12.86 -1.35
C ARG A 59 14.49 12.96 -1.27
N THR A 60 15.00 14.18 -1.36
CA THR A 60 16.42 14.47 -1.16
C THR A 60 16.58 15.09 0.23
N THR A 61 17.49 14.55 1.04
CA THR A 61 17.83 15.14 2.34
C THR A 61 18.56 16.48 2.16
N ALA A 62 18.66 17.28 3.23
CA ALA A 62 19.47 18.51 3.21
C ALA A 62 20.94 18.26 2.84
N ALA A 63 21.45 17.04 3.08
CA ALA A 63 22.79 16.60 2.70
C ALA A 63 22.90 16.10 1.24
N GLY A 64 21.84 16.24 0.44
CA GLY A 64 21.82 15.82 -0.97
C GLY A 64 21.58 14.32 -1.19
N THR A 65 21.28 13.54 -0.14
CA THR A 65 21.04 12.10 -0.27
C THR A 65 19.61 11.83 -0.74
N LEU A 66 19.46 11.15 -1.87
CA LEU A 66 18.15 10.67 -2.33
C LEU A 66 17.72 9.45 -1.52
N PHE A 67 16.51 9.47 -0.97
CA PHE A 67 15.89 8.33 -0.31
C PHE A 67 14.47 8.09 -0.82
N ARG A 68 14.06 6.82 -0.80
CA ARG A 68 12.71 6.37 -1.16
C ARG A 68 11.98 5.92 0.08
N HIS A 69 10.73 6.35 0.24
CA HIS A 69 9.84 5.80 1.25
C HIS A 69 8.45 5.53 0.68
N VAL A 70 7.64 4.77 1.40
CA VAL A 70 6.24 4.56 1.04
C VAL A 70 5.45 5.77 1.52
N PHE A 71 4.76 6.42 0.60
CA PHE A 71 3.95 7.61 0.86
C PHE A 71 2.48 7.26 1.08
N LEU A 72 1.91 6.46 0.16
CA LEU A 72 0.49 6.10 0.18
C LEU A 72 0.31 4.63 -0.20
N ILE A 73 -0.56 3.92 0.52
CA ILE A 73 -1.01 2.58 0.16
C ILE A 73 -2.51 2.64 -0.12
N VAL A 74 -2.96 2.10 -1.26
CA VAL A 74 -4.37 2.07 -1.64
C VAL A 74 -4.86 0.64 -1.72
N GLN A 75 -5.96 0.36 -1.02
CA GLN A 75 -6.74 -0.86 -1.16
C GLN A 75 -7.98 -0.57 -1.99
N CYS A 76 -8.08 -1.24 -3.13
CA CYS A 76 -9.17 -1.14 -4.08
C CYS A 76 -10.18 -2.29 -3.87
N LYS A 77 -11.45 -1.99 -4.14
CA LYS A 77 -12.56 -2.95 -4.21
C LYS A 77 -13.50 -2.58 -5.35
N ARG A 78 -14.18 -3.59 -5.90
CA ARG A 78 -15.08 -3.44 -7.05
C ARG A 78 -16.29 -2.57 -6.70
N VAL A 79 -16.80 -1.82 -7.69
CA VAL A 79 -17.98 -0.94 -7.55
C VAL A 79 -19.23 -1.64 -7.04
N LEU A 80 -19.40 -2.92 -7.35
CA LEU A 80 -20.54 -3.72 -6.88
C LEU A 80 -20.60 -3.90 -5.35
N TYR A 81 -19.52 -3.53 -4.65
CA TYR A 81 -19.41 -3.58 -3.19
C TYR A 81 -19.54 -2.22 -2.51
N GLU A 82 -19.78 -1.13 -3.26
CA GLU A 82 -19.79 0.25 -2.75
C GLU A 82 -20.78 0.46 -1.58
N SER A 83 -21.90 -0.27 -1.56
CA SER A 83 -22.91 -0.24 -0.50
C SER A 83 -22.76 -1.33 0.57
N ARG A 84 -21.70 -2.15 0.51
CA ARG A 84 -21.50 -3.26 1.45
C ARG A 84 -20.53 -2.84 2.55
N ASP A 85 -21.07 -2.42 3.70
CA ASP A 85 -20.27 -1.98 4.86
C ASP A 85 -19.22 -3.00 5.32
N LEU A 86 -19.54 -4.29 5.21
CA LEU A 86 -18.60 -5.36 5.55
C LEU A 86 -17.33 -5.29 4.67
N VAL A 87 -17.48 -4.98 3.38
CA VAL A 87 -16.35 -4.89 2.44
C VAL A 87 -15.47 -3.69 2.76
N TRP A 88 -16.06 -2.58 3.20
CA TRP A 88 -15.31 -1.43 3.68
C TRP A 88 -14.47 -1.77 4.90
N ARG A 89 -15.08 -2.42 5.92
CA ARG A 89 -14.35 -2.85 7.13
C ARG A 89 -13.23 -3.84 6.82
N GLU A 90 -13.47 -4.80 5.94
CA GLU A 90 -12.44 -5.76 5.52
C GLU A 90 -11.29 -5.06 4.78
N ALA A 91 -11.58 -4.08 3.94
CA ALA A 91 -10.57 -3.29 3.24
C ALA A 91 -9.76 -2.42 4.22
N GLU A 92 -10.41 -1.81 5.21
CA GLU A 92 -9.76 -1.06 6.29
C GLU A 92 -8.81 -1.95 7.11
N ILE A 93 -9.25 -3.17 7.49
CA ILE A 93 -8.42 -4.14 8.22
C ILE A 93 -7.18 -4.53 7.41
N LYS A 94 -7.35 -4.80 6.10
CA LYS A 94 -6.20 -5.11 5.22
C LYS A 94 -5.24 -3.92 5.11
N LEU A 95 -5.77 -2.73 4.91
CA LEU A 95 -4.99 -1.50 4.82
C LEU A 95 -4.19 -1.25 6.10
N GLU A 96 -4.78 -1.45 7.28
CA GLU A 96 -4.07 -1.35 8.56
C GLU A 96 -2.90 -2.35 8.63
N GLY A 97 -3.11 -3.59 8.19
CA GLY A 97 -2.05 -4.60 8.10
C GLY A 97 -0.88 -4.14 7.22
N TYR A 98 -1.18 -3.57 6.04
CA TYR A 98 -0.18 -3.06 5.11
C TYR A 98 0.62 -1.88 5.67
N LEU A 99 -0.08 -0.92 6.30
CA LEU A 99 0.56 0.23 6.94
C LEU A 99 1.44 -0.21 8.11
N ARG A 100 0.97 -1.18 8.91
CA ARG A 100 1.75 -1.78 10.00
C ARG A 100 3.01 -2.47 9.51
N ALA A 101 2.92 -3.31 8.48
CA ALA A 101 4.11 -3.96 7.88
C ALA A 101 5.10 -2.94 7.33
N THR A 102 4.60 -1.93 6.63
CA THR A 102 5.41 -0.86 6.04
C THR A 102 6.19 -0.15 7.13
N HIS A 103 5.54 0.30 8.20
CA HIS A 103 6.22 0.96 9.31
C HIS A 103 7.23 0.07 10.02
N GLN A 104 6.95 -1.23 10.18
CA GLN A 104 7.89 -2.16 10.83
C GLN A 104 9.14 -2.45 10.00
N ASN A 105 9.03 -2.42 8.67
CA ASN A 105 10.13 -2.77 7.75
C ASN A 105 10.96 -1.56 7.33
N THR A 106 10.52 -0.35 7.68
CA THR A 106 11.23 0.86 7.27
C THR A 106 12.41 1.11 8.21
N ARG A 107 13.64 1.00 7.68
CA ARG A 107 14.90 1.37 8.39
C ARG A 107 15.11 2.88 8.53
N LEU A 108 14.22 3.67 7.93
CA LEU A 108 14.25 5.13 7.99
C LEU A 108 13.73 5.57 9.37
N PRO A 109 14.15 6.77 9.84
CA PRO A 109 13.61 7.33 11.07
C PRO A 109 12.07 7.32 11.04
N ASN A 110 11.46 7.01 12.19
CA ASN A 110 10.02 6.93 12.46
C ASN A 110 9.21 8.22 12.13
N THR A 111 9.74 9.13 11.33
CA THR A 111 9.26 10.49 11.14
C THR A 111 8.48 10.69 9.85
N THR A 112 8.61 9.84 8.83
CA THR A 112 7.82 9.99 7.60
C THR A 112 6.44 9.36 7.77
N PRO A 113 5.35 10.15 7.72
CA PRO A 113 4.00 9.62 7.80
C PRO A 113 3.68 8.75 6.58
N VAL A 114 3.06 7.60 6.79
CA VAL A 114 2.51 6.77 5.73
C VAL A 114 1.00 6.90 5.73
N TYR A 115 0.43 7.23 4.58
CA TYR A 115 -1.01 7.40 4.40
C TYR A 115 -1.62 6.14 3.81
N GLY A 116 -2.90 5.93 4.10
CA GLY A 116 -3.69 4.87 3.52
C GLY A 116 -4.91 5.41 2.79
N ALA A 117 -5.38 4.68 1.80
CA ALA A 117 -6.70 4.91 1.22
C ALA A 117 -7.44 3.60 0.95
N VAL A 118 -8.75 3.61 1.16
CA VAL A 118 -9.66 2.56 0.70
C VAL A 118 -10.51 3.14 -0.41
N ALA A 119 -10.42 2.56 -1.60
CA ALA A 119 -11.25 2.91 -2.74
C ALA A 119 -12.21 1.75 -3.04
N VAL A 120 -13.53 1.97 -2.88
CA VAL A 120 -14.56 1.00 -3.24
C VAL A 120 -15.43 1.60 -4.33
N GLY A 121 -15.27 1.11 -5.56
CA GLY A 121 -15.97 1.68 -6.71
C GLY A 121 -15.59 3.14 -6.92
N ARG A 122 -16.58 4.03 -6.74
CA ARG A 122 -16.43 5.47 -6.93
C ARG A 122 -16.24 6.22 -5.63
N LYS A 123 -16.12 5.52 -4.51
CA LYS A 123 -15.95 6.13 -3.20
C LYS A 123 -14.54 5.88 -2.69
N ILE A 124 -13.92 6.93 -2.15
CA ILE A 124 -12.60 6.83 -1.53
C ILE A 124 -12.61 7.44 -0.14
N CYS A 125 -11.99 6.72 0.80
CA CYS A 125 -11.72 7.15 2.16
C CYS A 125 -10.21 7.16 2.37
N PHE A 126 -9.70 8.21 2.99
CA PHE A 126 -8.28 8.33 3.32
C PHE A 126 -8.07 8.13 4.82
N TYR A 127 -6.88 7.67 5.18
CA TYR A 127 -6.52 7.32 6.54
C TYR A 127 -5.09 7.76 6.86
N THR A 128 -4.89 8.17 8.10
CA THR A 128 -3.55 8.31 8.68
C THR A 128 -3.25 7.12 9.56
N TYR A 129 -2.01 6.63 9.52
CA TYR A 129 -1.54 5.60 10.41
C TYR A 129 -0.90 6.20 11.66
N ASN A 130 -1.31 5.75 12.84
CA ASN A 130 -0.64 6.10 14.08
C ASN A 130 0.36 4.98 14.45
N PRO A 131 1.68 5.23 14.41
CA PRO A 131 2.68 4.19 14.68
C PRO A 131 2.69 3.72 16.15
N THR A 132 2.23 4.55 17.08
CA THR A 132 2.14 4.21 18.51
C THR A 132 0.96 3.29 18.79
N SER A 133 -0.24 3.65 18.34
CA SER A 133 -1.43 2.82 18.57
C SER A 133 -1.58 1.68 17.55
N LYS A 134 -0.79 1.69 16.48
CA LYS A 134 -0.86 0.76 15.34
C LYS A 134 -2.23 0.69 14.68
N MET A 135 -2.99 1.78 14.75
CA MET A 135 -4.34 1.89 14.19
C MET A 135 -4.40 2.96 13.12
N ILE A 136 -5.29 2.74 12.15
CA ILE A 136 -5.67 3.78 11.21
C ILE A 136 -6.73 4.72 11.81
N ARG A 137 -6.66 5.99 11.45
CA ARG A 137 -7.71 6.97 11.74
C ARG A 137 -8.20 7.56 10.44
N GLY A 138 -9.52 7.63 10.29
CA GLY A 138 -10.13 8.32 9.15
C GLY A 138 -9.60 9.73 9.06
N TRP A 139 -8.96 10.06 7.93
CA TRP A 139 -8.34 11.34 7.68
C TRP A 139 -9.13 12.11 6.63
N ARG A 140 -9.25 13.43 6.84
CA ARG A 140 -10.09 14.30 6.03
C ARG A 140 -9.48 15.67 5.82
N PRO A 141 -9.48 16.18 4.58
CA PRO A 141 -9.39 17.60 4.30
C PRO A 141 -10.65 18.39 4.70
N SER A 142 -11.84 17.77 4.71
CA SER A 142 -13.15 18.41 5.02
C SER A 142 -14.21 17.44 5.57
N ALA A 143 -15.36 17.94 6.05
CA ALA A 143 -16.32 17.22 6.91
C ALA A 143 -16.97 15.92 6.37
N HIS A 144 -16.78 15.52 5.12
CA HIS A 144 -17.40 14.30 4.55
C HIS A 144 -16.52 13.04 4.72
N HIS A 145 -17.10 11.97 5.27
CA HIS A 145 -16.41 10.70 5.57
C HIS A 145 -15.82 9.98 4.35
N SER A 146 -16.33 10.27 3.16
CA SER A 146 -15.93 9.65 1.90
C SER A 146 -16.08 10.67 0.78
N PHE A 147 -15.16 10.68 -0.17
CA PHE A 147 -15.36 11.40 -1.43
C PHE A 147 -16.22 10.53 -2.34
N ASP A 148 -17.43 10.98 -2.66
CA ASP A 148 -18.23 10.39 -3.72
C ASP A 148 -17.78 11.02 -5.04
N LEU A 149 -17.18 10.21 -5.90
CA LEU A 149 -16.75 10.66 -7.21
C LEU A 149 -17.97 10.83 -8.14
N GLY A 150 -19.15 10.30 -7.84
CA GLY A 150 -20.32 10.40 -8.71
C GLY A 150 -20.08 9.73 -10.08
N SER A 151 -20.99 9.94 -11.04
CA SER A 151 -20.87 9.38 -12.40
C SER A 151 -19.83 10.11 -13.28
N ALA A 152 -19.41 11.32 -12.89
CA ALA A 152 -18.44 12.13 -13.63
C ALA A 152 -17.08 12.28 -12.93
N GLY A 153 -16.92 11.76 -11.71
CA GLY A 153 -15.66 11.71 -10.97
C GLY A 153 -14.88 13.00 -10.98
N ASP A 154 -15.20 14.02 -10.17
CA ASP A 154 -14.37 15.24 -10.16
C ASP A 154 -12.95 14.88 -9.70
N PRO A 155 -11.98 14.75 -10.63
CA PRO A 155 -10.66 14.28 -10.30
C PRO A 155 -9.93 15.31 -9.44
N ARG A 156 -10.40 16.56 -9.42
CA ARG A 156 -9.87 17.65 -8.62
C ARG A 156 -10.02 17.41 -7.13
N LEU A 157 -11.05 16.67 -6.68
CA LEU A 157 -11.21 16.35 -5.26
C LEU A 157 -10.13 15.39 -4.77
N ILE A 158 -9.83 14.36 -5.56
CA ILE A 158 -8.72 13.44 -5.29
C ILE A 158 -7.39 14.19 -5.38
N GLU A 159 -7.21 14.99 -6.43
CA GLU A 159 -6.00 15.80 -6.60
C GLU A 159 -5.79 16.75 -5.42
N ASN A 160 -6.84 17.43 -4.94
CA ASN A 160 -6.78 18.32 -3.78
C ASN A 160 -6.44 17.55 -2.51
N ALA A 161 -7.02 16.36 -2.29
CA ALA A 161 -6.68 15.51 -1.15
C ALA A 161 -5.20 15.09 -1.22
N LEU A 162 -4.74 14.60 -2.37
CA LEU A 162 -3.35 14.21 -2.58
C LEU A 162 -2.39 15.40 -2.44
N ARG A 163 -2.70 16.55 -3.02
CA ARG A 163 -1.92 17.79 -2.87
C ARG A 163 -1.87 18.25 -1.42
N PHE A 164 -2.97 18.17 -0.68
CA PHE A 164 -2.97 18.52 0.74
C PHE A 164 -2.04 17.58 1.51
N ILE A 165 -2.15 16.27 1.29
CA ILE A 165 -1.24 15.30 1.92
C ILE A 165 0.20 15.68 1.56
N LEU A 166 0.47 15.97 0.28
CA LEU A 166 1.79 16.33 -0.21
C LEU A 166 2.37 17.62 0.42
N LEU A 167 1.52 18.62 0.70
CA LEU A 167 1.96 19.90 1.26
C LEU A 167 2.12 19.90 2.79
N ASN A 168 1.48 18.95 3.49
CA ASN A 168 1.45 18.92 4.95
C ASN A 168 2.26 17.76 5.55
N HIS A 169 3.20 17.18 4.77
CA HIS A 169 4.05 16.05 5.15
C HIS A 169 5.52 16.24 4.76
#